data_AF-A0A6G2K1G4-F1
#
_entry.id   AF-A0A6G2K1G4-F1
#
_cell.length_a   1.000
_cell.length_b   1.000
_cell.length_c   1.000
_cell.angle_alpha   90.00
_cell.angle_beta   90.00
_cell.angle_gamma   90.00
#
_symmetry.space_group_name_H-M   'P 1'
#
loop_
_entity.id
_entity.type
_entity.pdbx_description
1 polymer ?
#
loop_
_entity_poly.entity_id
_entity_poly.type
_entity_poly.pdbx_seq_one_letter_code
_entity_poly.pdbx_strand_id
1 'polypeptide(L)' 'MAKATTIRLNGDDTRLLEELSAEFGSPSDAVREGLRMLAAQSKRRRALREFQDEWVAEFGPPDPAEVAELGRRLFDE' A
#
# COMPACT_ATOMS: atom_id res chain seq x y z
N MET A 1 -8.71 -23.94 -12.09
CA MET A 1 -7.48 -24.71 -11.77
C MET A 1 -6.65 -23.90 -10.79
N ALA A 2 -6.18 -24.50 -9.69
CA ALA A 2 -5.27 -23.83 -8.77
C ALA A 2 -3.86 -23.78 -9.37
N LYS A 3 -3.18 -22.64 -9.28
CA LYS A 3 -1.79 -22.45 -9.72
C LYS A 3 -0.89 -22.41 -8.48
N ALA A 4 0.11 -23.28 -8.41
CA ALA A 4 1.17 -23.21 -7.42
C ALA A 4 2.30 -22.30 -7.91
N THR A 5 2.94 -21.56 -7.00
CA THR A 5 4.12 -20.73 -7.29
C THR A 5 5.14 -20.96 -6.19
N THR A 6 6.37 -21.30 -6.57
CA THR A 6 7.49 -21.49 -5.64
C THR A 6 8.22 -20.17 -5.47
N ILE A 7 8.43 -19.75 -4.22
CA ILE A 7 9.14 -18.52 -3.87
C ILE A 7 10.37 -18.93 -3.04
N ARG A 8 11.52 -18.35 -3.35
CA ARG A 8 12.73 -18.52 -2.52
C ARG A 8 12.74 -17.44 -1.45
N LEU A 9 12.88 -17.84 -0.19
CA LEU A 9 12.96 -16.95 0.96
C LEU A 9 14.37 -16.97 1.51
N ASN A 10 14.83 -15.81 2.00
CA ASN A 10 16.03 -15.76 2.83
C ASN A 10 15.68 -16.17 4.28
N GLY A 11 16.67 -16.16 5.18
CA GLY A 11 16.45 -16.56 6.57
C GLY A 11 15.46 -15.67 7.33
N ASP A 12 15.52 -14.34 7.12
CA ASP A 12 14.62 -13.39 7.77
C ASP A 12 13.18 -13.50 7.24
N ASP A 13 13.02 -13.63 5.92
CA ASP A 13 11.71 -13.82 5.29
C ASP A 13 11.07 -15.15 5.70
N THR A 14 11.88 -16.20 5.93
CA THR A 14 11.39 -17.49 6.42
C THR A 14 10.82 -17.34 7.82
N ARG A 15 11.59 -16.69 8.72
CA ARG A 15 11.15 -16.42 10.10
C ARG A 15 9.90 -15.54 10.13
N LEU A 16 9.86 -14.48 9.32
CA LEU A 16 8.68 -13.63 9.20
C LEU A 16 7.46 -14.42 8.72
N LEU A 17 7.63 -15.30 7.73
CA LEU A 17 6.53 -16.13 7.24
C LEU A 17 6.06 -17.12 8.30
N GLU A 18 6.95 -17.68 9.11
CA GLU A 18 6.58 -18.55 10.24
C GLU A 18 5.77 -17.80 11.30
N GLU A 19 6.20 -16.59 11.67
CA GLU A 19 5.48 -15.70 12.60
C GLU A 19 4.07 -15.37 12.07
N LEU A 20 3.97 -14.94 10.81
CA LEU A 20 2.68 -14.67 10.16
C LEU A 20 1.82 -15.93 10.02
N SER A 21 2.43 -17.09 9.77
CA SER A 21 1.68 -18.35 9.67
C SER A 21 0.99 -18.71 10.97
N ALA A 22 1.56 -18.34 12.12
CA ALA A 22 0.93 -18.56 13.42
C ALA A 22 -0.37 -17.73 13.57
N GLU A 23 -0.40 -16.54 12.98
CA GLU A 23 -1.57 -15.65 13.00
C GLU A 23 -2.61 -16.03 11.94
N PHE A 24 -2.17 -16.34 10.71
CA PHE A 24 -3.03 -16.58 9.55
C PHE A 24 -3.30 -18.07 9.27
N GLY A 25 -2.82 -18.97 10.13
CA GLY A 25 -3.10 -20.41 10.12
C GLY A 25 -2.18 -21.26 9.24
N SER A 26 -1.70 -20.73 8.10
CA SER A 26 -0.70 -21.41 7.26
C SER A 26 0.18 -20.43 6.48
N PRO A 27 1.37 -20.87 6.00
CA PRO A 27 2.21 -20.04 5.14
C PRO A 27 1.49 -19.63 3.84
N SER A 28 0.67 -20.51 3.29
CA SER A 28 -0.08 -20.22 2.08
C SER A 28 -1.15 -19.16 2.32
N ASP A 29 -1.80 -19.16 3.49
CA ASP A 29 -2.86 -18.21 3.81
C ASP A 29 -2.28 -16.84 4.18
N ALA A 30 -1.15 -16.81 4.92
CA ALA A 30 -0.38 -15.58 5.16
C ALA A 30 0.04 -14.91 3.84
N VAL A 31 0.60 -15.68 2.89
CA VAL A 31 1.00 -15.15 1.58
C VAL A 31 -0.20 -14.67 0.77
N ARG A 32 -1.32 -15.39 0.78
CA ARG A 32 -2.55 -14.97 0.10
C ARG A 32 -3.08 -13.66 0.67
N GLU A 33 -3.07 -13.50 1.98
CA GLU A 33 -3.53 -12.28 2.62
C GLU A 33 -2.61 -11.10 2.29
N GLY A 34 -1.29 -11.29 2.37
CA GLY A 34 -0.31 -10.30 1.92
C GLY A 34 -0.53 -9.86 0.46
N LEU A 35 -0.81 -10.80 -0.45
CA LEU A 35 -1.12 -10.49 -1.85
C LEU A 35 -2.40 -9.66 -1.99
N ARG A 36 -3.45 -9.95 -1.22
CA ARG A 36 -4.69 -9.16 -1.21
C ARG A 36 -4.44 -7.74 -0.70
N MET A 37 -3.68 -7.60 0.39
CA MET A 37 -3.31 -6.30 0.96
C MET A 37 -2.51 -5.47 -0.05
N LEU A 38 -1.52 -6.06 -0.71
CA LEU A 38 -0.72 -5.39 -1.75
C LEU A 38 -1.57 -4.98 -2.95
N ALA A 39 -2.49 -5.85 -3.40
CA ALA A 39 -3.41 -5.53 -4.50
C ALA A 39 -4.33 -4.36 -4.12
N ALA A 40 -4.91 -4.38 -2.92
CA ALA A 40 -5.77 -3.30 -2.41
C ALA A 40 -4.99 -1.98 -2.28
N GLN A 41 -3.77 -2.03 -1.75
CA GLN A 41 -2.90 -0.85 -1.65
C GLN A 41 -2.54 -0.29 -3.03
N SER A 42 -2.24 -1.16 -4.00
CA SER A 42 -1.98 -0.75 -5.39
C SER A 42 -3.19 -0.08 -6.03
N LYS A 43 -4.39 -0.65 -5.84
CA LYS A 43 -5.65 -0.07 -6.31
C LYS A 43 -5.90 1.30 -5.69
N ARG A 44 -5.72 1.45 -4.36
CA ARG A 44 -5.86 2.74 -3.65
C ARG A 44 -4.89 3.79 -4.19
N ARG A 45 -3.61 3.44 -4.40
CA ARG A 45 -2.62 4.37 -4.96
C ARG A 45 -2.98 4.82 -6.39
N ARG A 46 -3.55 3.93 -7.19
CA ARG A 46 -4.02 4.27 -8.54
C ARG A 46 -5.21 5.22 -8.47
N ALA A 47 -6.24 4.87 -7.71
CA ALA A 47 -7.43 5.69 -7.55
C ALA A 47 -7.10 7.08 -7.00
N LEU A 48 -6.16 7.19 -6.05
CA LEU A 48 -5.71 8.48 -5.54
C LEU A 48 -5.04 9.34 -6.62
N ARG A 49 -4.21 8.74 -7.49
CA ARG A 49 -3.60 9.46 -8.61
C ARG A 49 -4.64 9.90 -9.62
N GLU A 50 -5.55 9.00 -10.01
CA GLU A 50 -6.66 9.32 -10.92
C GLU A 50 -7.48 10.50 -10.38
N PHE A 51 -7.83 10.46 -9.09
CA PHE A 51 -8.52 11.57 -8.43
C PHE A 51 -7.71 12.87 -8.43
N GLN A 52 -6.41 12.82 -8.15
CA GLN A 52 -5.55 14.01 -8.19
C GLN A 52 -5.45 14.59 -9.60
N ASP A 53 -5.31 13.75 -10.62
CA ASP A 53 -5.24 14.17 -12.02
C ASP A 53 -6.56 14.84 -12.46
N GLU A 54 -7.71 14.25 -12.10
CA GLU A 54 -9.04 14.83 -12.34
C GLU A 54 -9.21 16.18 -11.64
N TRP A 55 -8.83 16.26 -10.37
CA TRP A 55 -8.93 17.49 -9.59
C TRP A 55 -8.05 18.61 -10.14
N VAL A 56 -6.80 18.32 -10.53
CA VAL A 56 -5.90 19.29 -11.17
C VAL A 56 -6.42 19.73 -12.54
N ALA A 57 -7.06 18.83 -13.30
CA ALA A 57 -7.67 19.18 -14.58
C ALA A 57 -8.87 20.14 -14.41
N GLU A 58 -9.65 20.00 -13.35
CA GLU A 58 -10.83 20.83 -13.09
C GLU A 58 -10.48 22.18 -12.43
N PHE A 59 -9.59 22.18 -11.43
CA PHE A 59 -9.33 23.35 -10.59
C PHE A 59 -7.93 23.94 -10.75
N GLY A 60 -7.04 23.29 -11.51
CA GLY A 60 -5.63 23.61 -11.59
C GLY A 60 -4.82 23.03 -10.43
N PRO A 61 -3.47 23.09 -10.50
CA PRO A 61 -2.63 22.66 -9.39
C PRO A 61 -2.79 23.59 -8.17
N PRO A 62 -2.63 23.06 -6.95
CA PRO A 62 -2.72 23.88 -5.74
C PRO A 62 -1.58 24.90 -5.69
N ASP A 63 -1.87 26.09 -5.15
CA ASP A 63 -0.83 27.10 -4.93
C ASP A 63 0.16 26.61 -3.85
N PRO A 64 1.47 26.49 -4.18
CA PRO A 64 2.49 26.07 -3.23
C PRO A 64 2.54 26.92 -1.96
N ALA A 65 2.26 28.22 -2.05
CA ALA A 65 2.29 29.13 -0.90
C ALA A 65 1.14 28.83 0.07
N GLU A 66 -0.07 28.57 -0.46
CA GLU A 66 -1.22 28.18 0.35
C GLU A 66 -1.02 26.81 1.00
N VAL A 67 -0.46 25.84 0.25
CA VAL A 67 -0.14 24.51 0.80
C VAL A 67 0.90 24.61 1.93
N ALA A 68 1.93 25.44 1.77
CA ALA A 68 2.95 25.65 2.80
C ALA A 68 2.39 26.34 4.05
N GLU A 69 1.48 27.31 3.89
CA GLU A 69 0.78 27.94 5.00
C GLU A 69 -0.13 26.94 5.73
N LEU A 70 -0.88 26.11 4.99
CA LEU A 70 -1.72 25.07 5.58
C LEU A 70 -0.89 24.03 6.34
N GLY A 71 0.28 23.67 5.78
CA GLY A 71 1.24 22.76 6.40
C GLY A 71 1.70 23.25 7.76
N ARG A 72 2.15 24.52 7.82
CA ARG A 72 2.56 25.18 9.07
C ARG A 72 1.45 25.23 10.10
N ARG A 73 0.19 25.43 9.68
CA ARG A 73 -0.96 25.53 10.60
C ARG A 73 -1.41 24.19 11.17
N LEU A 74 -1.17 23.08 10.46
CA LEU A 74 -1.75 21.78 10.78
C LEU A 74 -0.74 20.75 11.25
N PHE A 75 0.55 20.90 10.92
CA PHE A 75 1.56 19.87 11.16
C PHE A 75 2.84 20.37 11.84
N ASP A 76 3.05 21.68 11.97
CA ASP A 76 4.15 22.23 12.76
C ASP A 76 3.65 22.55 14.18
N GLU A 77 3.90 21.62 15.11
CA GLU A 77 3.95 21.88 16.57
C GLU A 77 5.35 22.35 16.98
#